data_AF-A0A924L9A7-F1
#
_entry.id   AF-A0A924L9A7-F1
#
_cell.length_a   1.000
_cell.length_b   1.000
_cell.length_c   1.000
_cell.angle_alpha   90.00
_cell.angle_beta   90.00
_cell.angle_gamma   90.00
#
_symmetry.space_group_name_H-M   'P 1'
#
loop_
_entity.id
_entity.type
_entity.pdbx_description
1 polymer ?
#
loop_
_entity_poly.entity_id
_entity_poly.type
_entity_poly.pdbx_seq_one_letter_code
_entity_poly.pdbx_strand_id
1 'polypeptide(L)'
;MIISEGITTLAAVCPKAPPGAQTYVNDITGYIQWGVLAIFAAAVLVAIGAIAAGRMFGMAHASKVGIISAVVVFFAAIGYMIVPAMIDSVTGSGCV
;
A
#
# COMPACT_ATOMS: atom_id res chain seq x y z
N MET A 1 -13.02 -10.08 -12.67
CA MET A 1 -13.38 -11.48 -12.97
C MET A 1 -13.23 -11.75 -14.48
N ILE A 2 -12.02 -11.68 -15.06
CA ILE A 2 -11.83 -11.93 -16.51
C ILE A 2 -10.46 -12.51 -16.92
N ILE A 3 -9.64 -13.08 -16.01
CA ILE A 3 -8.26 -13.52 -16.37
C ILE A 3 -7.92 -14.99 -16.03
N SER A 4 -8.92 -15.86 -15.91
CA SER A 4 -8.72 -17.22 -15.36
C SER A 4 -8.45 -18.35 -16.37
N GLU A 5 -8.34 -18.12 -17.69
CA GLU A 5 -8.33 -19.22 -18.69
C GLU A 5 -6.95 -19.55 -19.32
N GLY A 6 -5.85 -18.90 -18.93
CA GLY A 6 -4.56 -18.98 -19.66
C GLY A 6 -3.39 -19.74 -19.02
N ILE A 7 -3.58 -20.56 -17.98
CA ILE A 7 -2.50 -20.96 -17.04
C ILE A 7 -2.00 -22.43 -17.17
N THR A 8 -2.29 -23.17 -18.25
CA THR A 8 -1.98 -24.63 -18.29
C THR A 8 -0.67 -25.06 -18.97
N THR A 9 0.16 -24.17 -19.55
CA THR A 9 1.36 -24.61 -20.31
C THR A 9 2.73 -24.10 -19.85
N LEU A 10 2.82 -23.24 -18.81
CA LEU A 10 4.10 -22.70 -18.28
C LEU A 10 4.43 -23.22 -16.87
N ALA A 11 4.24 -24.52 -16.66
CA ALA A 11 4.38 -25.20 -15.36
C ALA A 11 5.84 -25.49 -14.94
N ALA A 12 6.70 -24.46 -14.80
CA ALA A 12 8.04 -24.66 -14.23
C ALA A 12 8.52 -23.61 -13.21
N VAL A 13 7.90 -22.42 -13.12
CA VAL A 13 8.30 -21.38 -12.14
C VAL A 13 7.07 -20.71 -11.52
N CYS A 14 6.19 -21.48 -10.87
CA CYS A 14 5.33 -20.95 -9.81
C CYS A 14 5.42 -21.88 -8.60
N PRO A 15 5.76 -21.38 -7.40
CA PRO A 15 5.62 -22.16 -6.19
C PRO A 15 4.14 -22.41 -5.95
N LYS A 16 3.68 -23.62 -6.24
CA LYS A 16 2.31 -24.03 -5.92
C LYS A 16 2.16 -24.00 -4.40
N ALA A 17 1.38 -23.05 -3.89
CA ALA A 17 1.06 -22.95 -2.48
C ALA A 17 0.50 -24.30 -2.00
N PRO A 18 1.12 -24.96 -1.00
CA PRO A 18 0.66 -26.25 -0.53
C PRO A 18 -0.77 -26.12 0.00
N PRO A 19 -1.68 -27.04 -0.36
CA PRO A 19 -3.08 -26.99 0.04
C PRO A 19 -3.19 -26.90 1.58
N GLY A 20 -3.80 -25.83 2.07
CA GLY A 20 -3.93 -25.50 3.50
C GLY A 20 -3.23 -24.21 3.95
N ALA A 21 -2.31 -23.65 3.15
CA ALA A 21 -1.61 -22.41 3.48
C ALA A 21 -2.36 -21.12 3.10
N GLN A 22 -3.36 -21.19 2.19
CA GLN A 22 -4.09 -20.02 1.71
C GLN A 22 -4.81 -19.24 2.83
N THR A 23 -5.37 -19.93 3.83
CA THR A 23 -6.07 -19.26 4.94
C THR A 23 -5.13 -18.36 5.73
N TYR A 24 -3.94 -18.86 6.07
CA TYR A 24 -2.95 -18.10 6.82
C TYR A 24 -2.38 -16.92 6.01
N VAL A 25 -2.18 -17.11 4.70
CA VAL A 25 -1.74 -16.02 3.81
C VAL A 25 -2.80 -14.91 3.74
N ASN A 26 -4.08 -15.27 3.68
CA ASN A 26 -5.18 -14.31 3.65
C ASN A 26 -5.31 -13.52 4.96
N ASP A 27 -5.19 -14.19 6.11
CA ASP A 27 -5.27 -13.53 7.42
C ASP A 27 -4.11 -12.54 7.63
N ILE A 28 -2.87 -12.97 7.34
CA ILE A 28 -1.68 -12.11 7.45
C ILE A 28 -1.78 -10.91 6.51
N THR A 29 -2.14 -11.14 5.25
CA THR A 29 -2.30 -10.06 4.26
C THR A 29 -3.41 -9.10 4.69
N GLY A 30 -4.52 -9.61 5.24
CA GLY A 30 -5.62 -8.82 5.78
C GLY A 30 -5.19 -7.89 6.93
N TYR A 31 -4.41 -8.40 7.89
CA TYR A 31 -3.87 -7.57 8.99
C TYR A 31 -2.92 -6.49 8.49
N ILE A 32 -2.06 -6.80 7.51
CA ILE A 32 -1.12 -5.83 6.94
C ILE A 32 -1.89 -4.72 6.21
N GLN A 33 -2.90 -5.08 5.41
CA GLN A 33 -3.68 -4.09 4.67
C GLN A 33 -4.44 -3.14 5.61
N TRP A 34 -4.99 -3.66 6.71
CA TRP A 34 -5.59 -2.83 7.76
C TRP A 34 -4.56 -1.97 8.49
N GLY A 35 -3.38 -2.50 8.78
CA GLY A 35 -2.28 -1.77 9.40
C GLY A 35 -1.80 -0.59 8.54
N VAL A 36 -1.62 -0.80 7.24
CA VAL A 36 -1.22 0.25 6.30
C VAL A 36 -2.31 1.31 6.17
N LEU A 37 -3.59 0.90 6.06
CA LEU A 37 -4.72 1.84 5.99
C LEU A 37 -4.79 2.73 7.24
N ALA A 38 -4.57 2.15 8.43
CA ALA A 38 -4.57 2.88 9.69
C ALA A 38 -3.43 3.91 9.76
N ILE A 39 -2.23 3.56 9.26
CA ILE A 39 -1.08 4.48 9.20
C ILE A 39 -1.38 5.64 8.24
N PHE A 40 -1.99 5.38 7.08
CA PHE A 40 -2.40 6.44 6.16
C PHE A 40 -3.41 7.40 6.78
N ALA A 41 -4.41 6.87 7.50
CA ALA A 41 -5.38 7.70 8.22
C ALA A 41 -4.70 8.58 9.29
N ALA A 42 -3.78 8.01 10.07
CA ALA A 42 -3.02 8.75 11.07
C ALA A 42 -2.12 9.83 10.42
N ALA A 43 -1.47 9.52 9.30
CA ALA A 43 -0.60 10.46 8.59
C ALA A 43 -1.38 11.69 8.08
N VAL A 44 -2.61 11.49 7.57
CA VAL A 44 -3.49 12.58 7.16
C VAL A 44 -3.89 13.46 8.34
N LEU A 45 -4.25 12.85 9.49
CA LEU A 45 -4.58 13.60 10.71
C LEU A 45 -3.39 14.44 11.20
N VAL A 46 -2.18 13.87 11.19
CA VAL A 46 -0.95 14.58 11.57
C VAL A 46 -0.63 15.71 10.59
N ALA A 47 -0.85 15.53 9.29
CA ALA A 47 -0.64 16.59 8.30
C ALA A 47 -1.60 17.77 8.51
N ILE A 48 -2.88 17.50 8.74
CA ILE A 48 -3.89 18.53 9.04
C ILE A 48 -3.52 19.24 10.36
N GLY A 49 -3.15 18.47 11.38
CA GLY A 49 -2.73 19.00 12.69
C GLY A 49 -1.49 19.90 12.59
N ALA A 50 -0.48 19.51 11.81
CA ALA A 50 0.72 20.30 11.59
C ALA A 50 0.44 21.61 10.83
N ILE A 51 -0.47 21.60 9.85
CA ILE A 51 -0.87 22.79 9.11
C ILE A 51 -1.64 23.74 10.04
N ALA A 52 -2.64 23.24 10.77
CA ALA A 52 -3.46 24.03 11.68
C ALA A 52 -2.61 24.62 12.84
N ALA A 53 -1.83 23.79 13.53
CA ALA A 53 -0.95 24.24 14.61
C ALA A 53 0.13 25.22 14.10
N GLY A 54 0.73 24.95 12.94
CA GLY A 54 1.73 25.84 12.34
C GLY A 54 1.18 27.24 12.02
N ARG A 55 -0.10 27.34 11.64
CA ARG A 55 -0.77 28.64 11.45
C ARG A 55 -1.09 29.34 12.77
N MET A 56 -1.51 28.59 13.79
CA MET A 56 -1.87 29.13 15.11
C MET A 56 -0.66 29.68 15.87
N PHE A 57 0.51 29.03 15.77
CA PHE A 57 1.71 29.44 16.50
C PHE A 57 2.58 30.45 15.74
N GLY A 58 2.19 30.91 14.54
CA GLY A 58 2.96 31.90 13.77
C GLY A 58 4.34 31.40 13.30
N MET A 59 4.63 30.12 13.45
CA MET A 59 5.92 29.51 13.12
C MET A 59 5.94 29.11 11.64
N ALA A 60 6.53 29.95 10.79
CA ALA A 60 6.63 29.69 9.34
C ALA A 60 7.34 28.37 8.98
N HIS A 61 8.17 27.84 9.88
CA HIS A 61 8.84 26.55 9.69
C HIS A 61 7.87 25.37 9.77
N ALA A 62 6.97 25.34 10.76
CA ALA A 62 6.05 24.22 10.98
C ALA A 62 5.02 24.07 9.83
N SER A 63 4.53 25.20 9.29
CA SER A 63 3.53 25.17 8.22
C SER A 63 4.10 24.71 6.87
N LYS A 64 5.37 25.04 6.57
CA LYS A 64 6.06 24.51 5.37
C LYS A 64 6.23 22.99 5.45
N VAL A 65 6.66 22.49 6.61
CA VAL A 65 6.86 21.05 6.81
C VAL A 65 5.52 20.30 6.79
N GLY A 66 4.43 20.90 7.29
CA GLY A 66 3.09 20.32 7.23
C GLY A 66 2.54 20.16 5.80
N ILE A 67 2.82 21.10 4.90
CA ILE A 67 2.42 20.96 3.48
C ILE A 67 3.29 19.92 2.78
N ILE A 68 4.59 19.91 3.04
CA ILE A 68 5.52 18.92 2.46
C ILE A 68 5.12 17.51 2.89
N SER A 69 4.76 17.29 4.16
CA SER A 69 4.32 15.98 4.63
C SER A 69 3.01 15.53 3.96
N ALA A 70 2.06 16.44 3.72
CA ALA A 70 0.84 16.12 2.98
C ALA A 70 1.14 15.63 1.54
N VAL A 71 2.07 16.30 0.85
CA VAL A 71 2.50 15.90 -0.50
C VAL A 71 3.20 14.54 -0.49
N VAL A 72 4.07 14.28 0.49
CA VAL A 72 4.76 12.99 0.62
C VAL A 72 3.78 11.85 0.90
N VAL A 73 2.76 12.06 1.75
CA VAL A 73 1.70 11.07 1.99
C VAL A 73 0.92 10.77 0.72
N PHE A 74 0.66 11.77 -0.12
CA PHE A 74 -0.01 11.57 -1.41
C PHE A 74 0.83 10.72 -2.38
N PHE A 75 2.14 11.00 -2.50
CA PHE A 75 3.03 10.15 -3.30
C PHE A 75 3.15 8.73 -2.74
N ALA A 76 3.19 8.56 -1.41
CA ALA A 76 3.19 7.26 -0.78
C ALA A 76 1.90 6.47 -1.08
N ALA A 77 0.74 7.13 -1.10
CA ALA A 77 -0.53 6.50 -1.45
C ALA A 77 -0.55 6.01 -2.92
N ILE A 78 -0.01 6.81 -3.84
CA ILE A 78 0.17 6.41 -5.24
C ILE A 78 1.13 5.22 -5.35
N GLY A 79 2.28 5.28 -4.67
CA GLY A 79 3.25 4.18 -4.65
C GLY A 79 2.65 2.88 -4.13
N TYR A 80 1.85 2.95 -3.06
CA TYR A 80 1.17 1.77 -2.49
C TYR A 80 0.19 1.10 -3.48
N MET A 81 -0.40 1.86 -4.40
CA MET A 81 -1.29 1.30 -5.43
C MET A 81 -0.52 0.73 -6.64
N ILE A 82 0.61 1.32 -6.99
CA ILE A 82 1.39 0.92 -8.18
C ILE A 82 2.30 -0.29 -7.88
N VAL A 83 2.90 -0.34 -6.69
CA VAL A 83 3.85 -1.40 -6.30
C VAL A 83 3.26 -2.81 -6.47
N PRO A 84 2.09 -3.17 -5.92
CA PRO A 84 1.52 -4.52 -6.13
C PRO A 84 1.29 -4.84 -7.61
N ALA A 85 0.77 -3.89 -8.40
CA ALA A 85 0.58 -4.08 -9.84
C ALA A 85 1.89 -4.31 -10.60
N MET A 86 2.98 -3.65 -10.18
CA MET A 86 4.31 -3.86 -10.75
C MET A 86 4.87 -5.23 -10.37
N ILE A 87 4.69 -5.66 -9.13
CA ILE A 87 5.15 -6.97 -8.66
C ILE A 87 4.43 -8.07 -9.43
N ASP A 88 3.10 -7.98 -9.57
CA ASP A 88 2.27 -8.92 -10.33
C ASP A 88 2.64 -8.95 -11.83
N SER A 89 3.08 -7.82 -12.39
CA SER A 89 3.53 -7.74 -13.79
C SER A 89 4.89 -8.40 -14.06
N VAL A 90 5.78 -8.42 -13.06
CA VAL A 90 7.12 -9.00 -13.16
C VAL A 90 7.13 -10.48 -12.83
N THR A 91 6.33 -10.91 -11.84
CA THR A 91 6.21 -12.33 -11.46
C THR A 91 5.26 -13.12 -12.37
N GLY A 92 4.57 -12.45 -13.28
CA GLY A 92 3.58 -13.07 -14.18
C GLY A 92 2.27 -13.36 -13.44
N SER A 93 1.15 -13.08 -14.12
CA SER A 93 -0.19 -13.30 -13.59
C SER A 93 -0.46 -14.79 -13.37
N GLY A 94 -0.20 -15.29 -12.15
CA GLY A 94 -0.47 -16.69 -11.78
C GLY A 94 0.33 -17.27 -10.61
N CYS A 95 1.33 -16.57 -10.04
CA CYS A 95 2.05 -17.04 -8.85
C CYS A 95 1.56 -16.37 -7.54
N VAL A 96 0.25 -16.36 -7.29
CA VAL A 96 -0.38 -16.03 -5.99
C VAL A 96 -1.44 -17.05 -5.62
#